data_AF-A0A370DL57-F1
#
_entry.id   AF-A0A370DL57-F1
#
_cell.length_a   1.000
_cell.length_b   1.000
_cell.length_c   1.000
_cell.angle_alpha   90.00
_cell.angle_beta   90.00
_cell.angle_gamma   90.00
#
_symmetry.space_group_name_H-M   'P 1'
#
loop_
_entity.id
_entity.type
_entity.pdbx_description
1 polymer ?
#
loop_
_entity_poly.entity_id
_entity_poly.type
_entity_poly.pdbx_seq_one_letter_code
_entity_poly.pdbx_strand_id
1 'polypeptide(L)'
;MSTVTKGISMLIMSVLILGLLVMIVLGFMLGFSHPLPWILIAVLIVIPIIHDKLIATRFVTWQDSYSVGIDSIDTDHKKLLGLINQLQSAAHYKTDDQMIEDILNQLIDYTQYHFTREEGLMKECDYPDFDAHKQQHEDMIKQVTKYVDEYRVDKTRTIEDVAVYLKTWLVNHINGTDQKYTPYMKGKVQ
;
A
#
# COMPACT_ATOMS: atom_id res chain seq x y z
N MET A 1 -12.16 -8.12 -0.06
CA MET A 1 -13.30 -7.60 -0.86
C MET A 1 -13.89 -8.78 -1.64
N SER A 2 -15.20 -9.05 -1.54
CA SER A 2 -15.80 -10.25 -2.14
C SER A 2 -15.80 -10.16 -3.68
N THR A 3 -15.75 -11.31 -4.35
CA THR A 3 -15.88 -11.45 -5.81
C THR A 3 -17.14 -10.75 -6.35
N VAL A 4 -18.20 -10.69 -5.54
CA VAL A 4 -19.46 -10.01 -5.84
C VAL A 4 -19.26 -8.49 -5.99
N THR A 5 -18.55 -7.85 -5.07
CA THR A 5 -18.27 -6.40 -5.13
C THR A 5 -17.44 -6.04 -6.36
N LYS A 6 -16.49 -6.90 -6.76
CA LYS A 6 -15.68 -6.72 -7.98
C LYS A 6 -16.53 -6.85 -9.26
N GLY A 7 -17.42 -7.84 -9.30
CA GLY A 7 -18.35 -8.02 -10.42
C GLY A 7 -19.27 -6.82 -10.61
N ILE A 8 -19.79 -6.26 -9.51
CA ILE A 8 -20.63 -5.05 -9.53
C ILE A 8 -19.85 -3.83 -10.03
N SER A 9 -18.61 -3.61 -9.55
CA SER A 9 -17.77 -2.49 -9.99
C SER A 9 -17.44 -2.56 -11.49
N MET A 10 -17.07 -3.75 -12.00
CA MET A 10 -16.78 -3.95 -13.42
C MET A 10 -18.01 -3.77 -14.30
N LEU A 11 -19.19 -4.24 -13.84
CA LEU A 11 -20.45 -4.03 -14.54
C LEU A 11 -20.79 -2.55 -14.65
N ILE A 12 -20.68 -1.79 -13.55
CA ILE A 12 -20.94 -0.35 -13.52
C ILE A 12 -20.01 0.39 -14.49
N MET A 13 -18.70 0.10 -14.44
CA MET A 13 -17.73 0.71 -15.35
C MET A 13 -18.02 0.38 -16.82
N SER A 14 -18.37 -0.88 -17.13
CA SER A 14 -18.70 -1.30 -18.49
C SER A 14 -19.93 -0.57 -19.03
N VAL A 15 -20.96 -0.38 -18.19
CA VAL A 15 -22.18 0.37 -18.54
C VAL A 15 -21.86 1.85 -18.77
N LEU A 16 -21.01 2.46 -17.94
CA LEU A 16 -20.58 3.84 -18.10
C LEU A 16 -19.78 4.05 -19.41
N ILE A 17 -18.84 3.17 -19.71
CA ILE A 17 -18.05 3.19 -20.95
C ILE A 17 -18.97 3.08 -22.17
N LEU A 18 -19.90 2.12 -22.15
CA LEU A 18 -20.84 1.92 -23.25
C LEU A 18 -21.74 3.16 -23.47
N GLY A 19 -22.24 3.76 -22.39
CA GLY A 19 -23.01 4.99 -22.46
C GLY A 19 -22.22 6.15 -23.06
N LEU A 20 -20.94 6.30 -22.67
CA LEU A 20 -20.07 7.34 -23.19
C LEU A 20 -19.79 7.17 -24.70
N LEU A 21 -19.57 5.93 -25.15
CA LEU A 21 -19.40 5.61 -26.57
C LEU A 21 -20.63 5.99 -27.40
N VAL A 22 -21.84 5.70 -26.88
CA VAL A 22 -23.09 6.12 -27.55
C VAL A 22 -23.17 7.64 -27.65
N MET A 23 -22.84 8.37 -26.58
CA MET A 23 -22.84 9.84 -26.60
C MET A 23 -21.80 10.44 -27.57
N ILE A 24 -20.64 9.81 -27.73
CA ILE A 24 -19.63 10.22 -28.72
C ILE A 24 -20.20 10.09 -30.13
N VAL A 25 -20.81 8.95 -30.47
CA VAL A 25 -21.41 8.71 -31.79
C VAL A 25 -22.53 9.71 -32.08
N LEU A 26 -23.42 9.94 -31.11
CA LEU A 26 -24.49 10.93 -31.24
C LEU A 26 -23.94 12.35 -31.35
N GLY A 27 -22.87 12.69 -30.64
CA GLY A 27 -22.27 14.01 -30.72
C GLY A 27 -21.64 14.29 -32.09
N PHE A 28 -21.08 13.29 -32.78
CA PHE A 28 -20.58 13.46 -34.15
C PHE A 28 -21.70 13.67 -35.18
N MET A 29 -22.94 13.26 -34.88
CA MET A 29 -24.11 13.61 -35.71
C MET A 29 -24.42 15.12 -35.70
N LEU A 30 -23.90 15.87 -34.73
CA LEU A 30 -23.98 17.33 -34.66
C LEU A 30 -22.85 18.03 -35.46
N GLY A 31 -21.95 17.26 -36.08
CA GLY A 31 -20.84 17.76 -36.91
C GLY A 31 -19.47 17.67 -36.24
N PHE A 32 -18.42 17.52 -37.06
CA PHE A 32 -17.04 17.29 -36.59
C PHE A 32 -16.39 18.50 -35.89
N SER A 33 -16.90 19.70 -36.13
CA SER A 33 -16.46 20.93 -35.45
C SER A 33 -17.09 21.11 -34.07
N HIS A 34 -18.03 20.24 -33.69
CA HIS A 34 -18.64 20.29 -32.36
C HIS A 34 -17.62 19.79 -31.31
N PRO A 35 -17.43 20.50 -30.18
CA PRO A 35 -16.40 20.14 -29.20
C PRO A 35 -16.77 18.93 -28.33
N LEU A 36 -18.06 18.61 -28.18
CA LEU A 36 -18.53 17.54 -27.27
C LEU A 36 -17.92 16.16 -27.54
N PRO A 37 -17.90 15.62 -28.77
CA PRO A 37 -17.30 14.30 -29.03
C PRO A 37 -15.83 14.23 -28.63
N TRP A 38 -15.06 15.30 -28.89
CA TRP A 38 -13.65 15.39 -28.54
C TRP A 38 -13.42 15.43 -27.03
N ILE A 39 -14.26 16.18 -26.29
CA ILE A 39 -14.23 16.20 -24.82
C ILE A 39 -14.58 14.80 -24.26
N LEU A 40 -15.59 14.15 -24.82
CA LEU A 40 -16.01 12.82 -24.38
C LEU A 40 -14.94 11.75 -24.68
N ILE A 41 -14.23 11.84 -25.81
CA ILE A 41 -13.08 10.98 -26.11
C ILE A 41 -11.97 11.19 -25.06
N ALA A 42 -11.66 12.44 -24.71
CA ALA A 42 -10.67 12.73 -23.67
C ALA A 42 -11.10 12.13 -22.31
N VAL A 43 -12.38 12.27 -21.95
CA VAL A 43 -12.94 11.65 -20.73
C VAL A 43 -12.86 10.13 -20.79
N LEU A 44 -13.18 9.50 -21.93
CA LEU A 44 -13.12 8.05 -22.12
C LEU A 44 -11.71 7.49 -21.89
N ILE A 45 -10.69 8.22 -22.32
CA ILE A 45 -9.28 7.84 -22.13
C ILE A 45 -8.86 7.99 -20.67
N VAL A 46 -9.38 9.00 -19.98
CA VAL A 46 -9.03 9.31 -18.59
C VAL A 46 -9.74 8.40 -17.59
N ILE A 47 -10.95 7.92 -17.88
CA ILE A 47 -11.75 7.09 -16.97
C ILE A 47 -11.00 5.82 -16.51
N PRO A 48 -10.39 4.99 -17.37
CA PRO A 48 -9.64 3.80 -16.92
C PRO A 48 -8.45 4.18 -16.03
N ILE A 49 -7.72 5.24 -16.38
CA ILE A 49 -6.55 5.72 -15.65
C ILE A 49 -6.94 6.17 -14.23
N ILE A 50 -8.05 6.92 -14.13
CA ILE A 50 -8.57 7.39 -12.86
C ILE A 50 -9.21 6.25 -12.08
N HIS A 51 -9.96 5.36 -12.72
CA HIS A 51 -10.56 4.19 -12.09
C HIS A 51 -9.49 3.31 -11.44
N ASP A 52 -8.38 3.03 -12.13
CA ASP A 52 -7.31 2.22 -11.55
C ASP A 52 -6.65 2.93 -10.37
N LYS A 53 -6.57 4.26 -10.41
CA LYS A 53 -6.02 5.07 -9.29
C LYS A 53 -7.01 5.27 -8.13
N LEU A 54 -8.32 5.24 -8.40
CA LEU A 54 -9.40 5.49 -7.42
C LEU A 54 -9.98 4.20 -6.84
N ILE A 55 -10.04 3.11 -7.63
CA ILE A 55 -10.63 1.80 -7.30
C ILE A 55 -9.54 0.77 -6.99
N ALA A 56 -8.25 1.14 -7.01
CA ALA A 56 -7.24 0.45 -6.21
C ALA A 56 -7.68 0.50 -4.74
N THR A 57 -8.53 -0.45 -4.34
CA THR A 57 -8.88 -0.69 -2.95
C THR A 57 -7.59 -1.01 -2.24
N ARG A 58 -7.07 -0.03 -1.51
CA ARG A 58 -5.86 -0.16 -0.72
C ARG A 58 -6.02 -1.40 0.15
N PHE A 59 -5.09 -2.33 -0.01
CA PHE A 59 -5.03 -3.57 0.75
C PHE A 59 -5.05 -3.32 2.27
N VAL A 60 -4.48 -2.19 2.69
CA VAL A 60 -4.58 -1.63 4.04
C VAL A 60 -4.63 -0.10 3.98
N THR A 61 -5.45 0.51 4.83
CA THR A 61 -5.57 1.97 4.97
C THR A 61 -5.12 2.38 6.38
N TRP A 62 -4.55 3.58 6.50
CA TRP A 62 -4.25 4.16 7.80
C TRP A 62 -5.55 4.33 8.60
N GLN A 63 -5.49 4.00 9.88
CA GLN A 63 -6.54 4.24 10.86
C GLN A 63 -5.95 5.04 12.02
N ASP A 64 -6.72 5.93 12.62
CA ASP A 64 -6.23 6.76 13.73
C ASP A 64 -5.80 5.92 14.95
N SER A 65 -6.35 4.71 15.09
CA SER A 65 -5.92 3.71 16.08
C SER A 65 -4.47 3.23 15.90
N TYR A 66 -3.87 3.42 14.73
CA TYR A 66 -2.47 3.06 14.45
C TYR A 66 -1.49 4.15 14.89
N SER A 67 -1.99 5.33 15.27
CA SER A 67 -1.14 6.41 15.77
C SER A 67 -0.49 6.01 17.09
N VAL A 68 0.80 6.24 17.20
CA VAL A 68 1.54 6.17 18.47
C VAL A 68 1.70 7.57 19.10
N GLY A 69 1.13 8.59 18.48
CA GLY A 69 1.17 9.97 18.95
C GLY A 69 2.53 10.65 18.75
N ILE A 70 3.37 10.14 17.84
CA ILE A 70 4.67 10.69 17.48
C ILE A 70 4.68 10.88 15.97
N ASP A 71 4.66 12.13 15.50
CA ASP A 71 4.41 12.48 14.09
C ASP A 71 5.40 11.84 13.12
N SER A 72 6.68 11.77 13.50
CA SER A 72 7.71 11.13 12.69
C SER A 72 7.44 9.65 12.51
N ILE A 73 7.11 8.93 13.60
CA ILE A 73 6.80 7.50 13.59
C ILE A 73 5.51 7.21 12.81
N ASP A 74 4.45 7.98 13.05
CA ASP A 74 3.19 7.85 12.31
C ASP A 74 3.38 8.07 10.81
N THR A 75 4.27 9.00 10.43
CA THR A 75 4.64 9.24 9.03
C THR A 75 5.32 8.02 8.41
N ASP A 76 6.21 7.35 9.16
CA ASP A 76 6.85 6.12 8.69
C ASP A 76 5.85 4.98 8.55
N HIS A 77 4.98 4.77 9.54
CA HIS A 77 3.94 3.74 9.47
C HIS A 77 3.04 3.95 8.24
N LYS A 78 2.60 5.19 7.97
CA LYS A 78 1.83 5.53 6.77
C LYS A 78 2.58 5.20 5.49
N LYS A 79 3.88 5.47 5.44
CA LYS A 79 4.72 5.15 4.28
C LYS A 79 4.90 3.65 4.10
N LEU A 80 5.15 2.89 5.16
CA LEU A 80 5.25 1.44 5.13
C LEU A 80 3.95 0.79 4.65
N LEU A 81 2.79 1.22 5.16
CA LEU A 81 1.48 0.78 4.65
C LEU A 81 1.31 1.13 3.16
N GLY A 82 1.82 2.29 2.73
CA GLY A 82 1.87 2.69 1.33
C GLY A 82 2.69 1.73 0.45
N LEU A 83 3.89 1.36 0.89
CA LEU A 83 4.75 0.40 0.19
C LEU A 83 4.13 -1.00 0.13
N ILE A 84 3.50 -1.45 1.22
CA ILE A 84 2.75 -2.73 1.26
C ILE A 84 1.59 -2.72 0.24
N ASN A 85 0.87 -1.60 0.13
CA ASN A 85 -0.18 -1.47 -0.89
C ASN A 85 0.37 -1.52 -2.31
N GLN A 86 1.55 -0.93 -2.56
CA GLN A 86 2.21 -1.00 -3.87
C GLN A 86 2.63 -2.43 -4.19
N LEU A 87 3.22 -3.14 -3.23
CA LEU A 87 3.60 -4.54 -3.39
C LEU A 87 2.38 -5.43 -3.69
N GLN A 88 1.28 -5.23 -2.96
CA GLN A 88 0.05 -5.98 -3.21
C GLN A 88 -0.52 -5.67 -4.60
N SER A 89 -0.48 -4.40 -5.03
CA SER A 89 -0.97 -4.02 -6.36
C SER A 89 -0.12 -4.65 -7.45
N ALA A 90 1.21 -4.61 -7.31
CA ALA A 90 2.14 -5.21 -8.25
C ALA A 90 1.92 -6.73 -8.39
N ALA A 91 1.69 -7.41 -7.26
CA ALA A 91 1.33 -8.82 -7.26
C ALA A 91 -0.02 -9.08 -7.96
N HIS A 92 -1.03 -8.24 -7.70
CA HIS A 92 -2.37 -8.42 -8.22
C HIS A 92 -2.47 -8.23 -9.74
N TYR A 93 -1.79 -7.20 -10.26
CA TYR A 93 -1.80 -6.86 -11.69
C TYR A 93 -0.75 -7.64 -12.50
N LYS A 94 0.01 -8.54 -11.86
CA LYS A 94 1.09 -9.31 -12.49
C LYS A 94 2.06 -8.40 -13.27
N THR A 95 2.46 -7.29 -12.65
CA THR A 95 3.47 -6.40 -13.22
C THR A 95 4.82 -7.10 -13.35
N ASP A 96 5.72 -6.48 -14.12
CA ASP A 96 7.06 -6.98 -14.38
C ASP A 96 7.86 -7.28 -13.10
N ASP A 97 8.69 -8.33 -13.16
CA ASP A 97 9.48 -8.80 -12.01
C ASP A 97 10.43 -7.71 -11.48
N GLN A 98 10.99 -6.86 -12.36
CA GLN A 98 11.89 -5.78 -11.94
C GLN A 98 11.17 -4.77 -11.05
N MET A 99 9.92 -4.45 -11.37
CA MET A 99 9.11 -3.54 -10.56
C MET A 99 8.82 -4.12 -9.17
N ILE A 100 8.57 -5.43 -9.10
CA ILE A 100 8.37 -6.12 -7.82
C ILE A 100 9.64 -6.08 -6.98
N GLU A 101 10.80 -6.37 -7.57
CA GLU A 101 12.11 -6.31 -6.90
C GLU A 101 12.42 -4.89 -6.39
N ASP A 102 12.15 -3.85 -7.19
CA ASP A 102 12.36 -2.46 -6.80
C ASP A 102 11.48 -2.06 -5.60
N ILE A 103 10.23 -2.55 -5.55
CA ILE A 103 9.33 -2.30 -4.41
C ILE A 103 9.81 -3.06 -3.17
N LEU A 104 10.26 -4.31 -3.31
CA LEU A 104 10.78 -5.12 -2.21
C LEU A 104 12.03 -4.48 -1.59
N ASN A 105 12.98 -4.03 -2.42
CA ASN A 105 14.19 -3.34 -1.95
C ASN A 105 13.82 -2.06 -1.19
N GLN A 106 12.92 -1.22 -1.74
CA GLN A 106 12.43 -0.03 -1.06
C GLN A 106 11.75 -0.35 0.28
N LEU A 107 10.99 -1.45 0.36
CA LEU A 107 10.33 -1.88 1.57
C LEU A 107 11.33 -2.32 2.64
N ILE A 108 12.35 -3.10 2.28
CA ILE A 108 13.42 -3.52 3.19
C ILE A 108 14.19 -2.31 3.71
N ASP A 109 14.69 -1.46 2.81
CA ASP A 109 15.49 -0.29 3.16
C ASP A 109 14.72 0.67 4.08
N TYR A 110 13.46 0.94 3.75
CA TYR A 110 12.65 1.86 4.56
C TYR A 110 12.25 1.26 5.90
N THR A 111 12.03 -0.06 5.98
CA THR A 111 11.76 -0.75 7.25
C THR A 111 12.96 -0.68 8.17
N GLN A 112 14.18 -0.94 7.66
CA GLN A 112 15.40 -0.83 8.46
C GLN A 112 15.64 0.60 8.95
N TYR A 113 15.42 1.60 8.09
CA TYR A 113 15.47 3.01 8.47
C TYR A 113 14.49 3.32 9.61
N HIS A 114 13.23 2.88 9.47
CA HIS A 114 12.18 3.08 10.45
C HIS A 114 12.55 2.46 11.81
N PHE A 115 12.95 1.18 11.84
CA PHE A 115 13.36 0.49 13.05
C PHE A 115 14.57 1.13 13.71
N THR A 116 15.58 1.52 12.93
CA THR A 116 16.76 2.21 13.46
C THR A 116 16.38 3.49 14.19
N ARG A 117 15.45 4.27 13.62
CA ARG A 117 14.97 5.51 14.23
C ARG A 117 14.19 5.24 15.50
N GLU A 118 13.27 4.28 15.46
CA GLU A 118 12.47 3.91 16.62
C GLU A 118 13.31 3.36 17.77
N GLU A 119 14.28 2.50 17.47
CA GLU A 119 15.26 1.98 18.41
C GLU A 119 16.13 3.09 19.01
N GLY A 120 16.48 4.12 18.22
CA GLY A 120 17.14 5.33 18.70
C GLY A 120 16.29 6.05 19.75
N LEU A 121 15.02 6.30 19.44
CA LEU A 121 14.08 6.96 20.35
C LEU A 121 13.85 6.12 21.61
N MET A 122 13.74 4.80 21.49
CA MET A 122 13.58 3.89 22.64
C MET A 122 14.77 3.97 23.58
N LYS A 123 16.00 4.05 23.05
CA LYS A 123 17.21 4.25 23.86
C LYS A 123 17.24 5.62 24.53
N GLU A 124 16.92 6.68 23.80
CA GLU A 124 16.90 8.05 24.35
C GLU A 124 15.91 8.22 25.50
N CYS A 125 14.81 7.45 25.51
CA CYS A 125 13.82 7.51 26.58
C CYS A 125 13.99 6.45 27.67
N ASP A 126 15.05 5.63 27.63
CA ASP A 126 15.30 4.49 28.54
C ASP A 126 14.13 3.50 28.57
N TYR A 127 13.59 3.15 27.40
CA TYR A 127 12.46 2.23 27.29
C TYR A 127 12.83 0.81 27.81
N PRO A 128 12.11 0.29 28.82
CA PRO A 128 12.54 -0.93 29.53
C PRO A 128 12.47 -2.21 28.70
N ASP A 129 11.57 -2.29 27.72
CA ASP A 129 11.39 -3.48 26.87
C ASP A 129 12.17 -3.37 25.54
N PHE A 130 13.20 -2.53 25.47
CA PHE A 130 13.99 -2.27 24.26
C PHE A 130 14.49 -3.54 23.57
N ASP A 131 15.15 -4.43 24.31
CA ASP A 131 15.76 -5.64 23.72
C ASP A 131 14.70 -6.59 23.15
N ALA A 132 13.58 -6.75 23.85
CA ALA A 132 12.48 -7.59 23.39
C ALA A 132 11.79 -6.98 22.15
N HIS A 133 11.69 -5.66 22.07
CA HIS A 133 11.17 -4.97 20.90
C HIS A 133 12.11 -5.16 19.71
N LYS A 134 13.39 -4.84 19.87
CA LYS A 134 14.41 -5.00 18.83
C LYS A 134 14.50 -6.42 18.29
N GLN A 135 14.31 -7.44 19.14
CA GLN A 135 14.27 -8.82 18.67
C GLN A 135 13.11 -9.06 17.68
N GLN A 136 11.93 -8.47 17.90
CA GLN A 136 10.80 -8.58 16.96
C GLN A 136 11.13 -7.95 15.60
N HIS A 137 11.87 -6.83 15.59
CA HIS A 137 12.35 -6.19 14.36
C HIS A 137 13.30 -7.11 13.60
N GLU A 138 14.30 -7.65 14.28
CA GLU A 138 15.29 -8.56 13.69
C GLU A 138 14.64 -9.84 13.13
N ASP A 139 13.70 -10.41 13.87
CA ASP A 139 12.96 -11.60 13.46
C ASP A 139 12.10 -11.33 12.21
N MET A 140 11.45 -10.17 12.14
CA MET A 140 10.66 -9.78 10.98
C MET A 140 11.53 -9.59 9.74
N ILE A 141 12.63 -8.85 9.85
CA ILE A 141 13.58 -8.65 8.74
C ILE A 141 14.09 -10.00 8.23
N LYS A 142 14.48 -10.90 9.13
CA LYS A 142 14.94 -12.24 8.77
C LYS A 142 13.85 -13.03 8.03
N GLN A 143 12.60 -12.93 8.49
CA GLN A 143 11.47 -13.63 7.87
C GLN A 143 11.14 -13.08 6.48
N VAL A 144 11.22 -11.77 6.28
CA VAL A 144 10.99 -11.13 4.98
C VAL A 144 12.10 -11.45 4.00
N THR A 145 13.37 -11.36 4.40
CA THR A 145 14.51 -11.73 3.56
C THR A 145 14.37 -13.17 3.07
N LYS A 146 13.99 -14.10 3.96
CA LYS A 146 13.70 -15.48 3.60
C LYS A 146 12.61 -15.59 2.53
N TYR A 147 11.51 -14.85 2.65
CA TYR A 147 10.44 -14.87 1.66
C TYR A 147 10.86 -14.31 0.30
N VAL A 148 11.67 -13.24 0.30
CA VAL A 148 12.22 -12.65 -0.93
C VAL A 148 13.16 -13.63 -1.63
N ASP A 149 14.06 -14.28 -0.89
CA ASP A 149 14.97 -15.27 -1.45
C ASP A 149 14.20 -16.49 -2.00
N GLU A 150 13.18 -16.96 -1.29
CA GLU A 150 12.31 -18.04 -1.76
C GLU A 150 11.56 -17.64 -3.04
N TYR A 151 11.02 -16.43 -3.13
CA TYR A 151 10.36 -15.93 -4.34
C TYR A 151 11.31 -15.85 -5.55
N ARG A 152 12.55 -15.41 -5.34
CA ARG A 152 13.58 -15.31 -6.39
C ARG A 152 13.97 -16.68 -6.96
N VAL A 153 13.93 -17.72 -6.13
CA VAL A 153 14.28 -19.10 -6.52
C VAL A 153 13.08 -19.83 -7.11
N ASP A 154 11.93 -19.70 -6.46
CA ASP A 154 10.71 -20.41 -6.81
C ASP A 154 9.48 -19.49 -6.66
N LYS A 155 8.96 -19.08 -7.82
CA LYS A 155 7.77 -18.23 -7.93
C LYS A 155 6.47 -18.93 -7.51
N THR A 156 6.52 -20.17 -6.99
CA THR A 156 5.36 -20.86 -6.42
C THR A 156 4.81 -20.16 -5.18
N ARG A 157 5.67 -19.53 -4.37
CA ARG A 157 5.21 -18.62 -3.31
C ARG A 157 4.87 -17.28 -3.93
N THR A 158 3.65 -16.80 -3.68
CA THR A 158 3.17 -15.59 -4.33
C THR A 158 3.67 -14.34 -3.59
N ILE A 159 3.98 -13.28 -4.32
CA ILE A 159 4.22 -11.95 -3.71
C ILE A 159 3.00 -11.49 -2.91
N GLU A 160 1.80 -11.97 -3.26
CA GLU A 160 0.59 -11.73 -2.47
C GLU A 160 0.75 -12.26 -1.03
N ASP A 161 1.33 -13.44 -0.83
CA ASP A 161 1.58 -14.00 0.51
C ASP A 161 2.54 -13.13 1.32
N VAL A 162 3.59 -12.60 0.66
CA VAL A 162 4.55 -11.68 1.29
C VAL A 162 3.86 -10.39 1.71
N ALA A 163 3.04 -9.80 0.85
CA ALA A 163 2.26 -8.61 1.18
C ALA A 163 1.28 -8.85 2.34
N VAL A 164 0.61 -10.01 2.36
CA VAL A 164 -0.30 -10.41 3.45
C VAL A 164 0.45 -10.54 4.78
N TYR A 165 1.61 -11.19 4.78
CA TYR A 165 2.45 -11.31 5.96
C TYR A 165 2.86 -9.94 6.49
N LEU A 166 3.45 -9.10 5.62
CA LEU A 166 3.92 -7.76 5.98
C LEU A 166 2.82 -6.88 6.57
N LYS A 167 1.64 -6.87 5.94
CA LYS A 167 0.46 -6.18 6.47
C LYS A 167 0.10 -6.67 7.87
N THR A 168 -0.01 -7.99 8.02
CA THR A 168 -0.47 -8.60 9.26
C THR A 168 0.52 -8.32 10.39
N TRP A 169 1.81 -8.49 10.12
CA TRP A 169 2.86 -8.19 11.07
C TRP A 169 2.83 -6.71 11.47
N LEU A 170 2.88 -5.78 10.49
CA LEU A 170 2.94 -4.35 10.78
C LEU A 170 1.74 -3.86 11.58
N VAL A 171 0.52 -4.25 11.20
CA VAL A 171 -0.69 -3.83 11.93
C VAL A 171 -0.70 -4.37 13.36
N ASN A 172 -0.28 -5.62 13.57
CA ASN A 172 -0.24 -6.21 14.91
C ASN A 172 0.88 -5.60 15.77
N HIS A 173 2.04 -5.36 15.16
CA HIS A 173 3.20 -4.74 15.79
C HIS A 173 2.86 -3.34 16.25
N ILE A 174 2.28 -2.51 15.38
CA ILE A 174 1.84 -1.15 15.71
C ILE A 174 0.85 -1.18 16.88
N ASN A 175 -0.25 -1.94 16.76
CA ASN A 175 -1.32 -1.92 17.77
C ASN A 175 -0.94 -2.62 19.09
N GLY A 176 0.13 -3.42 19.10
CA GLY A 176 0.52 -4.25 20.24
C GLY A 176 1.83 -3.80 20.88
N THR A 177 2.92 -3.81 20.11
CA THR A 177 4.26 -3.53 20.60
C THR A 177 4.54 -2.04 20.60
N ASP A 178 4.27 -1.33 19.51
CA ASP A 178 4.63 0.09 19.37
C ASP A 178 3.84 0.98 20.31
N GLN A 179 2.56 0.69 20.52
CA GLN A 179 1.74 1.42 21.49
C GLN A 179 2.34 1.46 22.91
N LYS A 180 3.19 0.50 23.27
CA LYS A 180 3.75 0.38 24.62
C LYS A 180 4.85 1.39 24.90
N TYR A 181 5.59 1.87 23.90
CA TYR A 181 6.60 2.90 24.13
C TYR A 181 5.99 4.31 24.21
N THR A 182 4.77 4.51 23.72
CA THR A 182 4.11 5.83 23.64
C THR A 182 4.17 6.62 24.96
N PRO A 183 3.87 6.03 26.14
CA PRO A 183 3.94 6.75 27.40
C PRO A 183 5.35 7.22 27.78
N TYR A 184 6.40 6.53 27.32
CA TYR A 184 7.80 6.82 27.62
C TYR A 184 8.38 7.92 26.72
N MET A 185 7.85 8.05 25.50
CA MET A 185 8.30 9.03 24.52
C MET A 185 7.56 10.37 24.62
N LYS A 186 6.35 10.38 25.22
CA LYS A 186 5.57 11.61 25.43
C LYS A 186 6.35 12.66 26.23
N GLY A 187 6.58 13.81 25.61
CA GLY A 187 7.28 14.95 26.21
C GLY A 187 8.82 14.86 26.17
N LYS A 188 9.38 13.79 25.62
CA LYS A 188 10.83 13.62 25.39
C LYS A 188 11.22 13.74 23.91
N VAL A 189 10.27 13.54 23.01
CA VAL A 189 10.46 13.58 21.56
C VAL A 189 9.46 14.57 20.96
N GLN A 190 9.92 15.50 20.11
CA GLN A 190 9.08 16.40 19.31
C GLN A 190 8.87 15.84 17.92
#